data_AF-A0A256H0H2-F1
#
_entry.id   AF-A0A256H0H2-F1
#
_cell.length_a   1.000
_cell.length_b   1.000
_cell.length_c   1.000
_cell.angle_alpha   90.00
_cell.angle_beta   90.00
_cell.angle_gamma   90.00
#
_symmetry.space_group_name_H-M   'P 1'
#
loop_
_entity.id
_entity.type
_entity.pdbx_description
1 polymer ?
#
loop_
_entity_poly.entity_id
_entity_poly.type
_entity_poly.pdbx_seq_one_letter_code
_entity_poly.pdbx_strand_id
1 'polypeptide(L)'
;MLRQVIAVCLTSASLAVSGLVALPMSAEAQVRKDVSEYAGQRCSVPRKGSGIIVGQFSGVDDSPFITGGDGLVSIDRVRCFSSMSECKGWLYTMQSKYTNAGAATLVRCTKR
;
A
#
# COMPACT_ATOMS: atom_id res chain seq x y z
N MET A 1 74.08 13.91 39.34
CA MET A 1 73.85 13.52 37.92
C MET A 1 72.37 13.12 37.81
N LEU A 2 71.44 14.06 37.65
CA LEU A 2 71.02 14.79 36.44
C LEU A 2 70.39 13.88 35.38
N ARG A 3 69.04 13.86 35.33
CA ARG A 3 68.18 14.06 34.14
C ARG A 3 66.73 13.64 34.47
N GLN A 4 65.83 14.62 34.66
CA GLN A 4 64.86 15.14 33.68
C GLN A 4 63.71 14.15 33.42
N VAL A 5 62.50 14.39 33.98
CA VAL A 5 61.38 15.19 33.42
C VAL A 5 60.93 14.55 32.09
N ILE A 6 59.69 14.07 31.95
CA ILE A 6 58.55 14.86 31.48
C ILE A 6 57.25 14.13 31.84
N ALA A 7 56.35 14.83 32.53
CA ALA A 7 54.96 14.45 32.71
C ALA A 7 54.22 14.52 31.36
N VAL A 8 53.56 13.44 30.97
CA VAL A 8 52.67 13.42 29.80
C VAL A 8 51.24 13.67 30.29
N CYS A 9 50.87 14.94 30.32
CA CYS A 9 49.47 15.38 30.30
C CYS A 9 49.24 16.05 28.95
N LEU A 10 48.60 15.36 28.01
CA LEU A 10 48.02 15.99 26.82
C LEU A 10 46.66 15.33 26.52
N THR A 11 45.65 16.03 26.99
CA THR A 11 44.25 15.98 26.59
C THR A 11 44.13 16.25 25.09
N SER A 12 43.34 15.43 24.38
CA SER A 12 42.79 15.77 23.06
C SER A 12 41.54 14.95 22.80
N ALA A 13 40.41 15.47 23.28
CA ALA A 13 39.08 14.99 22.93
C ALA A 13 38.87 15.17 21.42
N SER A 14 38.85 14.07 20.67
CA SER A 14 38.44 14.09 19.26
C SER A 14 36.95 13.80 19.19
N LEU A 15 36.16 14.88 19.11
CA LEU A 15 34.74 14.87 18.79
C LEU A 15 34.55 14.26 17.39
N ALA A 16 34.22 12.97 17.32
CA ALA A 16 33.76 12.37 16.09
C ALA A 16 32.39 12.98 15.75
N VAL A 17 32.38 13.76 14.67
CA VAL A 17 31.24 14.46 14.10
C VAL A 17 30.07 13.49 13.89
N SER A 18 28.97 13.71 14.61
CA SER A 18 27.68 13.08 14.32
C SER A 18 27.22 13.52 12.93
N GLY A 19 27.42 12.66 11.94
CA GLY A 19 26.75 12.75 10.65
C GLY A 19 25.26 12.49 10.82
N LEU A 20 24.49 13.55 11.08
CA LEU A 20 23.03 13.52 10.97
C LEU A 20 22.67 13.28 9.50
N VAL A 21 22.47 12.02 9.14
CA VAL A 21 21.80 11.63 7.91
C VAL A 21 20.36 12.11 8.02
N ALA A 22 20.07 13.28 7.44
CA ALA A 22 18.69 13.72 7.23
C ALA A 22 18.06 12.78 6.19
N LEU A 23 17.32 11.78 6.66
CA LEU A 23 16.43 10.98 5.83
C LEU A 23 15.21 11.85 5.48
N PRO A 24 14.97 12.19 4.19
CA PRO A 24 13.67 12.71 3.80
C PRO A 24 12.72 11.51 3.69
N MET A 25 12.20 11.03 4.81
CA MET A 25 11.02 10.16 4.82
C MET A 25 9.88 10.86 5.51
N SER A 26 9.46 12.00 4.96
CA SER A 26 8.03 12.30 4.93
C SER A 26 7.37 11.37 3.92
N ALA A 27 7.35 10.07 4.23
CA ALA A 27 6.33 9.21 3.70
C ALA A 27 5.06 9.68 4.39
N GLU A 28 4.36 10.62 3.78
CA GLU A 28 2.97 10.90 4.11
C GLU A 28 2.27 9.55 4.03
N ALA A 29 1.99 8.95 5.19
CA ALA A 29 1.10 7.82 5.27
C ALA A 29 -0.22 8.34 4.69
N GLN A 30 -0.43 8.14 3.38
CA GLN A 30 -1.70 8.46 2.74
C GLN A 30 -2.73 7.81 3.64
N VAL A 31 -3.53 8.65 4.31
CA VAL A 31 -4.61 8.21 5.18
C VAL A 31 -5.44 7.27 4.33
N ARG A 32 -5.24 5.97 4.55
CA ARG A 32 -5.93 4.92 3.81
C ARG A 32 -7.37 5.10 4.23
N LYS A 33 -8.19 5.60 3.31
CA LYS A 33 -9.63 5.57 3.54
C LYS A 33 -9.98 4.09 3.60
N ASP A 34 -10.45 3.64 4.76
CA ASP A 34 -11.07 2.33 4.91
C ASP A 34 -12.38 2.36 4.14
N VAL A 35 -12.30 1.90 2.89
CA VAL A 35 -13.41 1.91 1.96
C VAL A 35 -14.03 0.51 1.96
N SER A 36 -15.35 0.41 2.13
CA SER A 36 -16.05 -0.89 2.10
C SER A 36 -15.91 -1.58 0.74
N GLU A 37 -15.99 -2.91 0.68
CA GLU A 37 -16.11 -3.69 -0.56
C GLU A 37 -17.31 -3.25 -1.44
N TYR A 38 -18.30 -2.61 -0.83
CA TYR A 38 -19.50 -2.11 -1.49
C TYR A 38 -19.42 -0.65 -1.95
N ALA A 39 -18.32 0.04 -1.67
CA ALA A 39 -18.15 1.44 -2.03
C ALA A 39 -18.14 1.68 -3.54
N GLY A 40 -18.52 2.89 -3.95
CA GLY A 40 -18.75 3.20 -5.35
C GLY A 40 -20.06 2.62 -5.89
N GLN A 41 -20.52 3.17 -7.00
CA GLN A 41 -21.78 2.77 -7.61
C GLN A 41 -21.56 1.56 -8.54
N ARG A 42 -22.52 0.63 -8.55
CA ARG A 42 -22.57 -0.40 -9.59
C ARG A 42 -22.86 0.30 -10.92
N CYS A 43 -22.05 0.03 -11.93
CA CYS A 43 -22.17 0.68 -13.23
C CYS A 43 -21.75 -0.25 -14.36
N SER A 44 -22.36 -0.05 -15.51
CA SER A 44 -21.75 -0.46 -16.79
C SER A 44 -20.57 0.47 -17.06
N VAL A 45 -19.52 -0.06 -17.70
CA VAL A 45 -18.30 0.71 -18.01
C VAL A 45 -18.66 1.95 -18.85
N PRO A 46 -18.46 3.17 -18.34
CA PRO A 46 -18.83 4.40 -19.03
C PRO A 46 -17.94 4.66 -20.26
N ARG A 47 -18.45 5.48 -21.19
CA ARG A 47 -17.73 5.86 -22.41
C ARG A 47 -16.43 6.60 -22.07
N LYS A 48 -15.44 6.47 -22.95
CA LYS A 48 -14.21 7.25 -22.85
C LYS A 48 -14.52 8.75 -22.91
N GLY A 49 -13.85 9.56 -22.09
CA GLY A 49 -14.07 11.00 -21.92
C GLY A 49 -15.11 11.40 -20.88
N SER A 50 -15.77 10.45 -20.20
CA SER A 50 -16.78 10.76 -19.17
C SER A 50 -16.19 11.32 -17.87
N GLY A 51 -14.88 11.13 -17.65
CA GLY A 51 -14.21 11.58 -16.43
C GLY A 51 -14.49 10.71 -15.20
N ILE A 52 -15.40 9.73 -15.31
CA ILE A 52 -15.74 8.79 -14.26
C ILE A 52 -14.58 7.81 -14.04
N ILE A 53 -14.26 7.53 -12.78
CA ILE A 53 -13.24 6.54 -12.44
C ILE A 53 -13.89 5.17 -12.36
N VAL A 54 -13.35 4.20 -13.09
CA VAL A 54 -13.82 2.81 -13.09
C VAL A 54 -12.81 1.94 -12.36
N GLY A 55 -13.25 1.33 -11.27
CA GLY A 55 -12.55 0.25 -10.58
C GLY A 55 -13.01 -1.10 -11.11
N GLN A 56 -12.04 -1.97 -11.38
CA GLN A 56 -12.27 -3.35 -11.80
C GLN A 56 -11.41 -4.25 -10.92
N PHE A 57 -12.06 -5.28 -10.39
CA PHE A 57 -11.44 -6.33 -9.60
C PHE A 57 -11.90 -7.69 -10.14
N SER A 58 -10.95 -8.59 -10.38
CA SER A 58 -11.20 -10.00 -10.65
C SER A 58 -10.24 -10.83 -9.82
N GLY A 59 -10.75 -11.88 -9.18
CA GLY A 59 -10.01 -12.79 -8.33
C GLY A 59 -10.80 -14.06 -8.06
N VAL A 60 -10.27 -14.88 -7.16
CA VAL A 60 -10.93 -16.11 -6.70
C VAL A 60 -11.00 -16.11 -5.18
N ASP A 61 -12.03 -16.73 -4.63
CA ASP A 61 -12.19 -16.92 -3.19
C ASP A 61 -12.69 -18.32 -2.90
N ASP A 62 -12.56 -18.77 -1.66
CA ASP A 62 -13.04 -20.08 -1.23
C ASP A 62 -14.57 -20.15 -1.30
N SER A 63 -15.09 -21.26 -1.81
CA SER A 63 -16.51 -21.53 -1.86
C SER A 63 -17.07 -21.72 -0.46
N PRO A 64 -18.10 -20.95 -0.04
CA PRO A 64 -18.72 -21.16 1.26
C PRO A 64 -19.54 -22.45 1.33
N PHE A 65 -19.77 -23.10 0.19
CA PHE A 65 -20.59 -24.32 0.07
C PHE A 65 -19.77 -25.60 0.14
N ILE A 66 -18.44 -25.52 -0.08
CA ILE A 66 -17.56 -26.68 -0.12
C ILE A 66 -16.51 -26.52 0.98
N THR A 67 -16.69 -27.25 2.08
CA THR A 67 -15.72 -27.31 3.17
C THR A 67 -14.51 -28.14 2.73
N GLY A 68 -13.30 -27.58 2.78
CA GLY A 68 -12.06 -28.28 2.44
C GLY A 68 -11.13 -27.55 1.46
N GLY A 69 -11.51 -26.39 0.94
CA GLY A 69 -10.66 -25.58 0.04
C GLY A 69 -10.64 -26.06 -1.42
N ASP A 70 -11.38 -27.12 -1.75
CA ASP A 70 -11.44 -27.68 -3.11
C ASP A 70 -12.39 -26.91 -4.04
N GLY A 71 -13.24 -26.05 -3.48
CA GLY A 71 -14.18 -25.23 -4.23
C GLY A 71 -13.70 -23.79 -4.34
N LEU A 72 -13.41 -23.32 -5.56
CA LEU A 72 -13.10 -21.92 -5.83
C LEU A 72 -14.29 -21.21 -6.49
N VAL A 73 -14.57 -19.99 -6.06
CA VAL A 73 -15.59 -19.12 -6.67
C VAL A 73 -14.91 -17.90 -7.26
N SER A 74 -15.26 -17.54 -8.49
CA SER A 74 -14.76 -16.32 -9.12
C SER A 74 -15.44 -15.08 -8.54
N ILE A 75 -14.65 -14.06 -8.25
CA ILE A 75 -15.10 -12.78 -7.72
C ILE A 75 -14.80 -11.69 -8.73
N ASP A 76 -15.82 -11.33 -9.51
CA ASP A 76 -15.74 -10.26 -10.51
C ASP A 76 -16.58 -9.05 -10.08
N ARG A 77 -15.92 -7.91 -9.90
CA ARG A 77 -16.57 -6.66 -9.49
C ARG A 77 -16.10 -5.49 -10.34
N VAL A 78 -17.07 -4.72 -10.83
CA VAL A 78 -16.86 -3.45 -11.52
C VAL A 78 -17.68 -2.38 -10.81
N ARG A 79 -17.02 -1.27 -10.47
CA ARG A 79 -17.63 -0.14 -9.77
C ARG A 79 -17.14 1.20 -10.31
N CYS A 80 -18.00 2.20 -10.24
CA CYS A 80 -17.69 3.57 -10.63
C CYS A 80 -17.52 4.44 -9.38
N PHE A 81 -16.54 5.32 -9.44
CA PHE A 81 -16.12 6.18 -8.34
C PHE A 81 -16.04 7.63 -8.81
N SER A 82 -16.27 8.53 -7.86
CA SER A 82 -16.13 9.97 -8.05
C SER A 82 -14.66 10.40 -8.14
N SER A 83 -13.75 9.63 -7.51
CA SER A 83 -12.35 9.98 -7.37
C SER A 83 -11.41 8.78 -7.50
N MET A 84 -10.17 9.05 -7.90
CA MET A 84 -9.14 8.02 -8.04
C MET A 84 -8.72 7.44 -6.68
N SER A 85 -8.69 8.27 -5.64
CA SER A 85 -8.34 7.84 -4.28
C SER A 85 -9.37 6.85 -3.71
N GLU A 86 -10.66 7.12 -3.91
CA GLU A 86 -11.74 6.22 -3.49
C GLU A 86 -11.65 4.87 -4.22
N CYS A 87 -11.41 4.90 -5.54
CA CYS A 87 -11.20 3.69 -6.33
C CYS A 87 -9.99 2.86 -5.83
N LYS A 88 -8.86 3.52 -5.57
CA LYS A 88 -7.65 2.84 -5.04
C LYS A 88 -7.89 2.24 -3.65
N GLY A 89 -8.59 2.96 -2.77
CA GLY A 89 -8.99 2.45 -1.46
C GLY A 89 -9.88 1.21 -1.59
N TRP A 90 -10.89 1.26 -2.46
CA TRP A 90 -11.73 0.11 -2.74
C TRP A 90 -10.95 -1.10 -3.27
N LEU A 91 -10.04 -0.91 -4.23
CA LEU A 91 -9.19 -2.01 -4.74
C LEU A 91 -8.29 -2.61 -3.66
N TYR A 92 -7.79 -1.80 -2.73
CA TYR A 92 -7.03 -2.32 -1.61
C TYR A 92 -7.90 -3.22 -0.73
N THR A 93 -9.10 -2.77 -0.36
CA THR A 93 -10.06 -3.58 0.42
C THR A 93 -10.41 -4.88 -0.28
N MET A 94 -10.67 -4.83 -1.60
CA MET A 94 -10.96 -6.03 -2.38
C MET A 94 -9.78 -7.01 -2.36
N GLN A 95 -8.56 -6.54 -2.58
CA GLN A 95 -7.36 -7.39 -2.53
C GLN A 95 -7.12 -7.97 -1.14
N SER A 96 -7.29 -7.18 -0.08
CA SER A 96 -7.12 -7.68 1.29
C SER A 96 -8.18 -8.71 1.69
N LYS A 97 -9.40 -8.57 1.15
CA LYS A 97 -10.51 -9.46 1.46
C LYS A 97 -10.40 -10.80 0.71
N TYR A 98 -10.02 -10.75 -0.56
CA TYR A 98 -10.03 -11.88 -1.47
C TYR A 98 -8.61 -12.38 -1.79
N THR A 99 -7.79 -12.56 -0.75
CA THR A 99 -6.40 -13.06 -0.88
C THR A 99 -6.24 -14.53 -0.50
N ASN A 100 -7.28 -15.16 0.05
CA ASN A 100 -7.16 -16.48 0.69
C ASN A 100 -6.96 -17.60 -0.34
N ALA A 101 -7.68 -17.54 -1.46
CA ALA A 101 -7.73 -18.61 -2.44
C ALA A 101 -6.89 -18.34 -3.70
N GLY A 102 -6.14 -17.23 -3.73
CA GLY A 102 -5.25 -16.89 -4.84
C GLY A 102 -5.00 -15.39 -4.99
N ALA A 103 -4.04 -15.06 -5.86
CA ALA A 103 -3.80 -13.67 -6.25
C ALA A 103 -4.91 -13.17 -7.18
N ALA A 104 -5.27 -11.89 -7.03
CA ALA A 104 -6.20 -11.23 -7.95
C ALA A 104 -5.65 -11.25 -9.38
N THR A 105 -6.48 -11.61 -10.34
CA THR A 105 -6.15 -11.66 -11.77
C THR A 105 -6.26 -10.29 -12.43
N LEU A 106 -7.13 -9.43 -11.89
CA LEU A 106 -7.31 -8.07 -12.39
C LEU A 106 -7.52 -7.09 -11.24
N VAL A 107 -6.69 -6.06 -11.17
CA VAL A 107 -6.78 -4.98 -10.18
C VAL A 107 -6.48 -3.68 -10.91
N ARG A 108 -7.52 -2.89 -11.18
CA ARG A 108 -7.35 -1.70 -12.03
C ARG A 108 -8.33 -0.58 -11.71
N CYS A 109 -7.79 0.62 -11.50
CA CYS A 109 -8.55 1.87 -11.56
C CYS A 109 -8.22 2.59 -12.88
N THR A 110 -9.23 3.12 -13.56
CA THR A 110 -9.03 3.86 -14.81
C THR A 110 -10.05 4.98 -14.95
N LYS A 111 -9.57 6.18 -15.24
CA LYS A 111 -10.43 7.28 -15.65
C LYS A 111 -10.89 7.02 -17.08
N ARG A 112 -12.21 7.02 -17.30
CA ARG A 112 -12.78 6.82 -18.63
C ARG A 112 -12.80 8.12 -19.40
#